data_AF-H9V2G2-F1
#
_entry.id   AF-H9V2G2-F1
#
_cell.length_a   1.000
_cell.length_b   1.000
_cell.length_c   1.000
_cell.angle_alpha   90.00
_cell.angle_beta   90.00
_cell.angle_gamma   90.00
#
_symmetry.space_group_name_H-M   'P 1'
#
loop_
_entity.id
_entity.type
_entity.pdbx_description
1 polymer ?
#
loop_
_entity_poly.entity_id
_entity_poly.type
_entity_poly.pdbx_seq_one_letter_code
_entity_poly.pdbx_strand_id
1 'polypeptide(L)'
;FQILSPILTNAGHCYRFNKYLTGLLLGVSAISCFIDSFTDSYKAEDGTLYYGIATRTGMWTINPEINKTVDLSSYKLTFLDFVHAVLSVLVFASVALMDPNVVGCYYAGAREDQKQLVISLPIAVGTVCSMVFAKF
;
A
#
# COMPACT_ATOMS: atom_id res chain seq x y z
N PHE A 1 -2.60 -5.67 -8.02
CA PHE A 1 -2.43 -4.56 -8.99
C PHE A 1 -1.87 -5.02 -10.34
N GLN A 2 -0.61 -5.47 -10.44
CA GLN A 2 0.09 -5.72 -11.72
C GLN A 2 -0.67 -6.59 -12.74
N ILE A 3 -1.34 -7.65 -12.27
CA ILE A 3 -2.12 -8.56 -13.12
C ILE A 3 -3.34 -7.87 -13.75
N LEU A 4 -4.02 -7.03 -12.98
CA LEU A 4 -5.25 -6.35 -13.41
C LEU A 4 -4.97 -5.09 -14.23
N SER A 5 -3.80 -4.49 -14.07
CA SER A 5 -3.39 -3.27 -14.76
C SER A 5 -3.58 -3.35 -16.29
N PRO A 6 -2.99 -4.31 -17.04
CA PRO A 6 -3.15 -4.36 -18.50
C PRO A 6 -4.59 -4.67 -18.93
N ILE A 7 -5.35 -5.40 -18.11
CA ILE A 7 -6.74 -5.78 -18.41
C ILE A 7 -7.65 -4.54 -18.33
N LEU A 8 -7.57 -3.79 -17.23
CA LEU A 8 -8.48 -2.66 -16.98
C LEU A 8 -8.08 -1.39 -17.74
N THR A 9 -6.81 -1.27 -18.12
CA THR A 9 -6.30 -0.14 -18.92
C THR A 9 -6.42 -0.36 -20.43
N ASN A 10 -6.84 -1.55 -20.88
CA ASN A 10 -6.78 -1.96 -22.29
C ASN A 10 -5.34 -1.81 -22.85
N ALA A 11 -4.37 -2.40 -22.15
CA ALA A 11 -2.94 -2.31 -22.47
C ALA A 11 -2.43 -0.86 -22.63
N GLY A 12 -2.96 0.06 -21.82
CA GLY A 12 -2.61 1.48 -21.85
C GLY A 12 -3.37 2.33 -22.88
N HIS A 13 -4.18 1.74 -23.76
CA HIS A 13 -5.05 2.49 -24.68
C HIS A 13 -6.43 2.74 -24.04
N CYS A 14 -6.48 3.73 -23.14
CA CYS A 14 -7.67 3.99 -22.34
C CYS A 14 -8.73 4.87 -23.02
N TYR A 15 -9.94 4.33 -23.11
CA TYR A 15 -11.16 5.12 -23.23
C TYR A 15 -11.58 5.67 -21.85
N ARG A 16 -12.60 6.54 -21.84
CA ARG A 16 -13.13 7.15 -20.60
C ARG A 16 -13.51 6.10 -19.54
N PHE A 17 -14.09 4.98 -19.96
CA PHE A 17 -14.46 3.88 -19.07
C PHE A 17 -13.24 3.21 -18.41
N ASN A 18 -12.21 2.88 -19.21
CA ASN A 18 -10.96 2.28 -18.72
C ASN A 18 -10.24 3.19 -17.73
N LYS A 19 -10.31 4.53 -17.92
CA LYS A 19 -9.80 5.48 -16.94
C LYS A 19 -10.49 5.32 -15.59
N TYR A 20 -11.82 5.27 -15.53
CA TYR A 20 -12.52 5.07 -14.26
C TYR A 20 -12.17 3.74 -13.59
N LEU A 21 -12.11 2.64 -14.36
CA LEU A 21 -11.72 1.33 -13.82
C LEU A 21 -10.28 1.32 -13.30
N THR A 22 -9.35 1.95 -14.02
CA THR A 22 -7.96 2.05 -13.59
C THR A 22 -7.85 2.92 -12.35
N GLY A 23 -8.60 4.03 -12.27
CA GLY A 23 -8.66 4.87 -11.09
C GLY A 23 -9.21 4.13 -9.87
N LEU A 24 -10.25 3.31 -10.06
CA LEU A 24 -10.78 2.44 -9.03
C LEU A 24 -9.75 1.40 -8.57
N LEU A 25 -9.06 0.75 -9.51
CA LEU A 25 -8.00 -0.21 -9.19
C LEU A 25 -6.88 0.44 -8.36
N LEU A 26 -6.44 1.63 -8.76
CA LEU A 26 -5.43 2.40 -8.03
C LEU A 26 -5.92 2.78 -6.63
N GLY A 27 -7.15 3.30 -6.52
CA GLY A 27 -7.74 3.69 -5.24
C GLY A 27 -7.89 2.52 -4.28
N VAL A 28 -8.47 1.40 -4.74
CA VAL A 28 -8.62 0.18 -3.92
C VAL A 28 -7.26 -0.35 -3.50
N SER A 29 -6.29 -0.42 -4.43
CA SER A 29 -4.94 -0.92 -4.10
C SER A 29 -4.23 -0.02 -3.08
N ALA A 30 -4.33 1.31 -3.22
CA ALA A 30 -3.75 2.25 -2.26
C ALA A 30 -4.41 2.14 -0.88
N ILE A 31 -5.74 1.99 -0.83
CA ILE A 31 -6.48 1.78 0.41
C ILE A 31 -6.05 0.46 1.07
N SER A 32 -5.90 -0.62 0.29
CA SER A 32 -5.39 -1.90 0.80
C SER A 32 -3.99 -1.73 1.39
N CYS A 33 -3.03 -1.13 0.66
CA CYS A 33 -1.67 -0.88 1.20
C CYS A 33 -1.69 -0.09 2.52
N PHE A 34 -2.60 0.88 2.65
CA PHE A 34 -2.76 1.66 3.86
C PHE A 34 -3.32 0.81 5.01
N ILE A 35 -4.39 0.06 4.77
CA ILE A 35 -5.05 -0.78 5.79
C ILE A 35 -4.13 -1.93 6.23
N ASP A 36 -3.45 -2.57 5.29
CA ASP A 36 -2.55 -3.69 5.54
C ASP A 36 -1.38 -3.29 6.45
N SER A 37 -0.98 -2.01 6.44
CA SER A 37 0.06 -1.49 7.35
C SER A 37 -0.36 -1.46 8.82
N PHE A 38 -1.64 -1.65 9.12
CA PHE A 38 -2.16 -1.83 10.49
C PHE A 38 -2.48 -3.28 10.83
N THR A 39 -2.26 -4.21 9.90
CA THR A 39 -2.40 -5.64 10.15
C THR A 39 -1.08 -6.20 10.65
N ASP A 40 -1.14 -6.99 11.71
CA ASP A 40 0.02 -7.65 12.30
C ASP A 40 -0.33 -9.08 12.70
N SER A 41 0.69 -9.84 13.08
CA SER A 41 0.56 -11.22 13.54
C SER A 41 1.16 -11.40 14.92
N TYR A 42 0.45 -12.14 15.76
CA TYR A 42 0.93 -12.60 17.06
C TYR A 42 1.22 -14.09 17.00
N LYS A 43 2.40 -14.49 17.47
CA LYS A 43 2.77 -15.90 17.60
C LYS A 43 2.63 -16.31 19.07
N ALA A 44 1.73 -17.25 19.34
CA ALA A 44 1.53 -17.79 20.68
C ALA A 44 2.63 -18.80 21.06
N GLU A 45 2.69 -19.16 22.35
CA GLU A 45 3.68 -20.09 22.91
C GLU A 45 3.59 -21.50 22.31
N ASP A 46 2.40 -21.91 21.88
CA ASP A 46 2.15 -23.18 21.17
C ASP A 46 2.66 -23.17 19.71
N GLY A 47 3.15 -22.02 19.23
CA GLY A 47 3.61 -21.81 17.87
C GLY A 47 2.54 -21.38 16.88
N THR A 48 1.27 -21.26 17.31
CA THR A 48 0.16 -20.84 16.45
C THR A 48 0.25 -19.35 16.14
N LEU A 49 0.03 -18.98 14.88
CA LEU A 49 0.06 -17.60 14.41
C LEU A 49 -1.37 -17.04 14.29
N TYR A 50 -1.62 -15.90 14.92
CA TYR A 50 -2.90 -15.20 14.92
C TYR A 50 -2.76 -13.84 14.24
N TYR A 51 -3.58 -13.59 13.22
CA TYR A 51 -3.60 -12.31 12.52
C TYR A 51 -4.63 -11.37 13.17
N GLY A 52 -4.29 -10.08 13.21
CA GLY A 52 -5.13 -9.05 13.79
C GLY A 52 -4.86 -7.67 13.23
N ILE A 53 -5.63 -6.70 13.72
CA ILE A 53 -5.53 -5.28 13.39
C ILE A 53 -5.10 -4.54 14.66
N ALA A 54 -4.04 -3.74 14.57
CA ALA A 54 -3.60 -2.89 15.66
C ALA A 54 -4.68 -1.83 15.97
N THR A 55 -5.02 -1.66 17.24
CA THR A 55 -5.94 -0.61 17.73
C THR A 55 -5.24 0.28 18.74
N ARG A 56 -5.88 1.37 19.18
CA ARG A 56 -5.29 2.30 20.16
C ARG A 56 -5.00 1.67 21.53
N THR A 57 -5.68 0.57 21.84
CA THR A 57 -5.57 -0.12 23.14
C THR A 57 -4.80 -1.43 23.09
N GLY A 58 -4.42 -1.89 21.90
CA GLY A 58 -3.78 -3.19 21.66
C GLY A 58 -4.21 -3.80 20.33
N MET A 59 -3.79 -5.02 20.01
CA MET A 59 -4.22 -5.68 18.77
C MET A 59 -5.56 -6.38 18.94
N TRP A 60 -6.42 -6.25 17.93
CA TRP A 60 -7.67 -6.99 17.80
C TRP A 60 -7.50 -8.13 16.80
N THR A 61 -7.49 -9.37 17.28
CA THR A 61 -7.36 -10.56 16.44
C THR A 61 -8.72 -11.06 15.96
N ILE A 62 -8.70 -11.82 14.85
CA ILE A 62 -9.90 -12.47 14.30
C ILE A 62 -10.45 -13.53 15.28
N ASN A 63 -9.61 -14.07 16.16
CA ASN A 63 -10.02 -15.06 17.15
C ASN A 63 -10.45 -14.38 18.48
N PRO A 64 -11.75 -14.40 18.85
CA PRO A 64 -12.24 -13.72 20.04
C PRO A 64 -11.65 -14.24 21.36
N GLU A 65 -11.23 -15.51 21.41
CA GLU A 65 -10.68 -16.10 22.63
C GLU A 65 -9.28 -15.57 22.92
N ILE A 66 -8.47 -15.29 21.90
CA ILE A 66 -7.15 -14.68 22.05
C ILE A 66 -7.28 -13.26 22.61
N ASN A 67 -8.25 -12.50 22.11
CA ASN A 67 -8.51 -11.13 22.58
C ASN A 67 -8.91 -11.04 24.07
N LYS A 68 -9.34 -12.15 24.68
CA LYS A 68 -9.73 -12.22 26.11
C LYS A 68 -8.64 -12.80 27.00
N THR A 69 -7.83 -13.70 26.46
CA THR A 69 -6.88 -14.52 27.24
C THR A 69 -5.45 -14.01 27.20
N VAL A 70 -5.09 -13.24 26.17
CA VAL A 70 -3.74 -12.73 25.96
C VAL A 70 -3.72 -11.21 26.07
N ASP A 71 -2.74 -10.66 26.80
CA ASP A 71 -2.50 -9.22 26.81
C ASP A 71 -1.81 -8.78 25.52
N LEU A 72 -2.60 -8.18 24.62
CA LEU A 72 -2.13 -7.64 23.34
C LEU A 72 -1.93 -6.12 23.39
N SER A 73 -1.89 -5.51 24.57
CA SER A 73 -1.73 -4.05 24.74
C SER A 73 -0.38 -3.51 24.24
N SER A 74 0.64 -4.37 24.17
CA SER A 74 1.94 -4.04 23.57
C SER A 74 1.86 -3.86 22.05
N TYR A 75 0.91 -4.54 21.39
CA TYR A 75 0.66 -4.48 19.94
C TYR A 75 -0.33 -3.36 19.59
N LYS A 76 -0.20 -2.21 20.27
CA LYS A 76 -1.04 -1.03 20.04
C LYS A 76 -0.49 -0.19 18.90
N LEU A 77 -1.39 0.56 18.31
CA LEU A 77 -1.10 1.46 17.20
C LEU A 77 -0.22 2.64 17.66
N THR A 78 0.87 2.86 16.94
CA THR A 78 1.88 3.90 17.17
C THR A 78 1.87 4.94 16.06
N PHE A 79 2.51 6.08 16.29
CA PHE A 79 2.69 7.08 15.22
C PHE A 79 3.49 6.52 14.03
N LEU A 80 4.40 5.57 14.30
CA LEU A 80 5.24 4.95 13.29
C LEU A 80 4.42 4.09 12.32
N ASP A 81 3.34 3.46 12.78
CA ASP A 81 2.45 2.68 11.89
C ASP A 81 1.78 3.57 10.85
N PHE A 82 1.42 4.81 11.21
CA PHE A 82 0.91 5.79 10.24
C PHE A 82 1.99 6.23 9.25
N VAL A 83 3.23 6.43 9.70
CA VAL A 83 4.36 6.74 8.81
C VAL A 83 4.57 5.59 7.83
N HIS A 84 4.56 4.35 8.31
CA HIS A 84 4.66 3.16 7.48
C HIS A 84 3.51 3.09 6.47
N ALA A 85 2.27 3.31 6.90
CA ALA A 85 1.09 3.29 6.04
C ALA A 85 1.17 4.33 4.91
N VAL A 86 1.60 5.56 5.22
CA VAL A 86 1.79 6.60 4.20
C VAL A 86 2.93 6.23 3.25
N LEU A 87 4.05 5.73 3.75
CA LEU A 87 5.17 5.29 2.91
C LEU A 87 4.77 4.13 2.00
N SER A 88 4.00 3.15 2.49
CA SER A 88 3.45 2.04 1.69
C SER A 88 2.61 2.55 0.52
N VAL A 89 1.75 3.56 0.75
CA VAL A 89 0.97 4.19 -0.32
C VAL A 89 1.87 4.93 -1.32
N LEU A 90 2.91 5.63 -0.86
CA LEU A 90 3.87 6.32 -1.75
C LEU A 90 4.69 5.34 -2.59
N VAL A 91 5.11 4.22 -2.01
CA VAL A 91 5.78 3.13 -2.73
C VAL A 91 4.84 2.55 -3.78
N PHE A 92 3.60 2.24 -3.41
CA PHE A 92 2.59 1.76 -4.36
C PHE A 92 2.34 2.77 -5.50
N ALA A 93 2.19 4.06 -5.18
CA ALA A 93 2.01 5.10 -6.18
C ALA A 93 3.20 5.18 -7.14
N SER A 94 4.42 5.02 -6.63
CA SER A 94 5.64 4.95 -7.45
C SER A 94 5.62 3.76 -8.39
N VAL A 95 5.25 2.57 -7.90
CA VAL A 95 5.11 1.35 -8.72
C VAL A 95 4.04 1.55 -9.79
N ALA A 96 2.88 2.12 -9.45
CA ALA A 96 1.82 2.41 -10.39
C ALA A 96 2.24 3.41 -11.47
N LEU A 97 3.08 4.39 -11.13
CA LEU A 97 3.64 5.37 -12.06
C LEU A 97 4.77 4.80 -12.93
N MET A 98 5.34 3.66 -12.56
CA MET A 98 6.27 2.91 -13.41
C MET A 98 5.56 1.90 -14.31
N ASP A 99 4.26 1.64 -14.11
CA ASP A 99 3.48 0.74 -14.95
C ASP A 99 3.17 1.42 -16.30
N PRO A 100 3.67 0.87 -17.44
CA PRO A 100 3.51 1.50 -18.75
C PRO A 100 2.04 1.58 -19.19
N ASN A 101 1.18 0.70 -18.69
CA ASN A 101 -0.25 0.73 -19.01
C ASN A 101 -0.95 1.86 -18.26
N VAL A 102 -0.63 2.08 -16.98
CA VAL A 102 -1.17 3.22 -16.22
C VAL A 102 -0.65 4.54 -16.79
N VAL A 103 0.64 4.61 -17.12
CA VAL A 103 1.24 5.78 -17.75
C VAL A 103 0.63 6.04 -19.13
N GLY A 104 0.47 5.00 -19.97
CA GLY A 104 -0.25 5.12 -21.24
C GLY A 104 -1.69 5.60 -21.06
N CYS A 105 -2.39 5.07 -20.05
CA CYS A 105 -3.79 5.39 -19.79
C CYS A 105 -4.00 6.86 -19.36
N TYR A 106 -3.18 7.36 -18.45
CA TYR A 106 -3.36 8.69 -17.83
C TYR A 106 -2.46 9.78 -18.42
N TYR A 107 -1.29 9.41 -18.95
CA TYR A 107 -0.22 10.32 -19.33
C TYR A 107 0.24 10.15 -20.80
N ALA A 108 -0.51 9.48 -21.68
CA ALA A 108 -0.16 9.35 -23.11
C ALA A 108 0.10 10.68 -23.84
N GLY A 109 -0.52 11.79 -23.39
CA GLY A 109 -0.32 13.14 -23.92
C GLY A 109 0.44 14.07 -22.98
N ALA A 110 1.13 13.54 -21.96
CA ALA A 110 1.83 14.36 -20.97
C ALA A 110 2.98 15.14 -21.60
N ARG A 111 3.16 16.38 -21.15
CA ARG A 111 4.29 17.23 -21.51
C ARG A 111 5.60 16.66 -20.94
N GLU A 112 6.74 17.06 -21.50
CA GLU A 112 8.07 16.53 -21.11
C GLU A 112 8.39 16.72 -19.62
N ASP A 113 8.00 17.86 -19.05
CA ASP A 113 8.12 18.17 -17.62
C ASP A 113 7.35 17.19 -16.73
N GLN A 114 6.12 16.82 -17.13
CA GLN A 114 5.32 15.84 -16.40
C GLN A 114 5.93 14.43 -16.48
N LYS A 115 6.53 14.07 -17.62
CA LYS A 115 7.24 12.78 -17.76
C LYS A 115 8.45 12.72 -16.84
N GLN A 116 9.20 13.80 -16.71
CA GLN A 116 10.35 13.87 -15.82
C GLN A 116 9.96 13.70 -14.35
N LEU A 117 8.84 14.30 -13.93
CA LEU A 117 8.29 14.10 -12.59
C LEU A 117 7.96 12.62 -12.32
N VAL A 118 7.25 11.97 -13.25
CA VAL A 118 6.86 10.56 -13.15
C VAL A 118 8.08 9.62 -13.06
N ILE A 119 9.15 9.93 -13.79
CA ILE A 119 10.40 9.13 -13.78
C ILE A 119 11.22 9.35 -12.50
N SER A 120 11.23 10.57 -11.95
CA SER A 120 12.04 10.91 -10.77
C SER A 120 11.41 10.51 -9.43
N LEU A 121 10.08 10.43 -9.36
CA LEU A 121 9.35 10.16 -8.13
C LEU A 121 9.72 8.80 -7.47
N PRO A 122 9.83 7.67 -8.21
CA PRO A 122 10.20 6.39 -7.60
C PRO A 122 11.59 6.40 -6.96
N ILE A 123 12.54 7.15 -7.53
CA ILE A 123 13.90 7.29 -6.99
C ILE A 123 13.86 8.05 -5.67
N ALA A 124 13.12 9.17 -5.62
CA ALA A 124 12.96 9.97 -4.43
C ALA A 124 12.27 9.18 -3.30
N VAL A 125 11.16 8.52 -3.61
CA VAL A 125 10.41 7.69 -2.64
C VAL A 125 11.27 6.53 -2.15
N GLY A 126 11.94 5.79 -3.04
CA GLY A 126 12.83 4.70 -2.67
C GLY A 126 13.94 5.15 -1.71
N THR A 127 14.56 6.31 -1.99
CA THR A 127 15.60 6.89 -1.13
C THR A 127 15.08 7.21 0.27
N VAL A 128 13.93 7.89 0.37
CA VAL A 128 13.30 8.22 1.66
C VAL A 128 12.94 6.94 2.41
N CYS A 129 12.31 5.97 1.75
CA CYS A 129 11.97 4.69 2.35
C CYS A 129 13.21 3.98 2.88
N SER A 130 14.31 3.88 2.11
CA SER A 130 15.54 3.23 2.57
C SER A 130 16.14 3.89 3.81
N MET A 131 16.11 5.22 3.91
CA MET A 131 16.59 5.93 5.10
C MET A 131 15.74 5.66 6.32
N VAL A 132 14.42 5.62 6.15
CA VAL A 132 13.46 5.35 7.23
C VAL A 132 13.61 3.89 7.69
N PHE A 133 13.61 2.93 6.76
CA PHE A 133 13.76 1.50 7.08
C PHE A 133 15.12 1.16 7.71
N ALA A 134 16.21 1.84 7.35
CA ALA A 134 17.51 1.63 7.99
C ALA A 134 17.55 2.03 9.49
N LYS A 135 16.50 2.68 10.01
CA LYS A 135 16.36 3.07 11.41
C LYS A 135 15.49 2.13 12.24
N PHE A 136 14.85 1.15 11.61
CA PHE A 136 14.03 0.12 12.24
C PHE A 136 14.74 -1.24 12.17
#